data_AF-A0A1G0JZY5-F1
#
_entry.id   AF-A0A1G0JZY5-F1
#
_cell.length_a   1.000
_cell.length_b   1.000
_cell.length_c   1.000
_cell.angle_alpha   90.00
_cell.angle_beta   90.00
_cell.angle_gamma   90.00
#
_symmetry.space_group_name_H-M   'P 1'
#
loop_
_entity.id
_entity.type
_entity.pdbx_description
1 polymer ?
#
loop_
_entity_poly.entity_id
_entity_poly.type
_entity_poly.pdbx_seq_one_letter_code
_entity_poly.pdbx_strand_id
1 'polypeptide(L)'
;MAEPRIRGYSQWQVDADSGADVPQIRNELLNAGDEVLSVGLQAGLTFPTIKANLNFSYMWEFRAEARFDGEWLGMSLAKGF
;
A
#
# COMPACT_ATOMS: atom_id res chain seq x y z
N MET A 1 -15.02 17.09 11.19
CA MET A 1 -15.75 16.17 10.28
C MET A 1 -14.93 14.90 10.15
N ALA A 2 -15.55 13.72 10.25
CA ALA A 2 -14.89 12.43 10.10
C ALA A 2 -15.32 11.76 8.79
N GLU A 3 -14.40 11.12 8.09
CA GLU A 3 -14.67 10.44 6.81
C GLU A 3 -13.95 9.08 6.74
N PRO A 4 -14.69 7.96 6.79
CA PRO A 4 -14.15 6.63 6.54
C PRO A 4 -14.15 6.31 5.04
N ARG A 5 -13.13 5.59 4.57
CA ARG A 5 -13.00 5.09 3.19
C ARG A 5 -12.39 3.69 3.17
N ILE A 6 -12.83 2.89 2.20
CA ILE A 6 -12.15 1.66 1.80
C ILE A 6 -11.18 2.01 0.68
N ARG A 7 -9.96 1.47 0.71
CA ARG A 7 -8.96 1.64 -0.35
C ARG A 7 -8.35 0.28 -0.66
N GLY A 8 -7.98 0.07 -1.91
CA GLY A 8 -7.14 -1.04 -2.31
C GLY A 8 -6.33 -0.66 -3.54
N TYR A 9 -5.36 -1.51 -3.88
CA TYR A 9 -4.68 -1.44 -5.17
C TYR A 9 -4.35 -2.86 -5.66
N SER A 10 -4.18 -2.97 -6.97
CA SER A 10 -3.50 -4.10 -7.60
C SER A 10 -2.25 -3.56 -8.27
N GLN A 11 -1.13 -4.24 -8.08
CA GLN A 11 0.14 -3.94 -8.72
C GLN A 11 0.64 -5.19 -9.43
N TRP A 12 0.78 -5.11 -10.75
CA TRP A 12 1.50 -6.11 -11.52
C TRP A 12 3.00 -5.83 -11.50
N GLN A 13 3.78 -6.81 -11.07
CA GLN A 13 5.23 -6.82 -11.16
C GLN A 13 5.59 -7.21 -12.60
N VAL A 14 6.28 -6.34 -13.31
CA VAL A 14 6.75 -6.65 -14.66
C VAL A 14 8.03 -7.46 -14.50
N ASP A 15 8.02 -8.69 -15.00
CA ASP A 15 9.10 -9.68 -14.97
C ASP A 15 10.41 -9.22 -15.66
N ALA A 16 10.40 -8.04 -16.29
CA ALA A 16 11.50 -7.46 -17.06
C ALA A 16 11.93 -6.09 -16.49
N ASP A 17 12.22 -6.01 -15.19
CA ASP A 17 13.10 -4.96 -14.70
C ASP A 17 14.54 -5.49 -14.71
N SER A 18 15.26 -5.25 -15.80
CA SER A 18 16.69 -5.57 -15.93
C SER A 18 17.57 -4.75 -14.96
N GLY A 19 16.98 -3.93 -14.08
CA GLY A 19 17.67 -3.08 -13.11
C GLY A 19 17.87 -3.68 -11.72
N ALA A 20 17.21 -4.79 -11.36
CA ALA A 20 17.40 -5.45 -10.08
C ALA A 20 17.43 -6.97 -10.25
N ASP A 21 18.61 -7.56 -10.12
CA ASP A 21 18.87 -9.00 -10.09
C ASP A 21 18.12 -9.69 -8.94
N VAL A 22 16.81 -9.85 -9.04
CA VAL A 22 16.11 -10.94 -8.36
C VAL A 22 16.43 -12.17 -9.20
N PRO A 23 17.17 -13.16 -8.67
CA PRO A 23 17.60 -14.30 -9.48
C PRO A 23 16.37 -14.98 -10.08
N GLN A 24 16.23 -14.94 -11.41
CA GLN A 24 15.11 -15.54 -12.15
C GLN A 24 14.82 -16.99 -11.74
N ILE A 25 15.86 -17.70 -11.26
CA ILE A 25 15.79 -19.04 -10.67
C ILE A 25 14.80 -19.13 -9.49
N ARG A 26 14.62 -18.07 -8.68
CA ARG A 26 13.66 -18.07 -7.57
C ARG A 26 12.22 -17.89 -8.03
N ASN A 27 11.96 -17.11 -9.09
CA ASN A 27 10.59 -16.91 -9.59
C ASN A 27 10.01 -18.20 -10.16
N GLU A 28 10.78 -18.95 -10.95
CA GLU A 28 10.35 -20.24 -11.51
C GLU A 28 10.21 -21.35 -10.45
N LEU A 29 11.06 -21.36 -9.41
CA LEU A 29 11.01 -22.37 -8.34
C LEU A 29 9.94 -22.08 -7.27
N LEU A 30 9.54 -20.82 -7.10
CA LEU A 30 8.59 -20.39 -6.06
C LEU A 30 7.20 -20.09 -6.61
N ASN A 31 6.99 -20.26 -7.92
CA ASN A 31 5.74 -19.96 -8.61
C ASN A 31 5.28 -18.50 -8.43
N ALA A 32 6.25 -17.58 -8.31
CA ALA A 32 6.05 -16.21 -7.87
C ALA A 32 4.97 -15.50 -8.71
N GLY A 33 3.84 -15.20 -8.09
CA GLY A 33 2.74 -14.48 -8.70
C GLY A 33 3.14 -13.05 -9.04
N ASP A 34 2.90 -12.66 -10.30
CA ASP A 34 3.15 -11.33 -10.83
C ASP A 34 2.25 -10.23 -10.23
N GLU A 35 1.37 -10.54 -9.29
CA GLU A 35 0.31 -9.61 -8.84
C GLU A 35 0.28 -9.45 -7.32
N VAL A 36 0.57 -8.24 -6.85
CA VAL A 36 0.38 -7.83 -5.45
C VAL A 36 -0.97 -7.16 -5.32
N LEU A 37 -1.80 -7.67 -4.42
CA LEU A 37 -3.09 -7.07 -4.08
C LEU A 37 -3.02 -6.46 -2.69
N SER A 38 -3.70 -5.34 -2.52
CA SER A 38 -3.86 -4.73 -1.21
C SER A 38 -5.28 -4.26 -0.98
N VAL A 39 -5.74 -4.41 0.26
CA VAL A 39 -7.00 -3.84 0.73
C VAL A 39 -6.79 -3.21 2.10
N GLY A 40 -7.54 -2.15 2.37
CA GLY A 40 -7.37 -1.39 3.58
C GLY A 40 -8.48 -0.39 3.84
N LEU A 41 -8.35 0.22 5.01
CA LEU A 41 -9.26 1.25 5.50
C LEU A 41 -8.49 2.54 5.73
N GLN A 42 -9.16 3.66 5.49
CA GLN A 42 -8.68 4.99 5.80
C GLN A 42 -9.75 5.74 6.58
N ALA A 43 -9.35 6.49 7.59
CA ALA A 43 -10.20 7.44 8.29
C ALA A 43 -9.53 8.81 8.36
N GLY A 44 -10.26 9.86 8.01
CA GLY A 44 -9.80 11.25 8.07
C GLY A 44 -10.59 12.08 9.06
N LEU A 45 -9.91 12.97 9.78
CA LEU A 45 -10.48 14.00 10.64
C LEU A 45 -10.10 15.38 10.10
N THR A 46 -11.10 16.18 9.74
CA THR A 46 -10.91 17.57 9.31
C THR A 46 -11.34 18.52 10.42
N PHE A 47 -10.46 19.49 10.71
CA PHE A 47 -10.65 20.58 11.67
C PHE A 47 -10.66 21.92 10.92
N PRO A 48 -11.84 22.40 10.46
CA PRO A 48 -11.94 23.60 9.63
C PRO A 48 -11.45 24.87 10.34
N THR A 49 -11.77 25.03 11.63
CA THR A 49 -11.42 26.20 12.44
C THR A 49 -9.93 26.49 12.47
N ILE A 50 -9.12 25.43 12.46
CA ILE A 50 -7.67 25.52 12.45
C ILE A 50 -7.08 25.12 11.10
N LYS A 51 -7.86 25.01 10.02
CA LYS A 51 -7.39 24.57 8.69
C LYS A 51 -6.46 23.34 8.76
N ALA A 52 -6.82 22.31 9.53
CA ALA A 52 -6.00 21.12 9.72
C ALA A 52 -6.75 19.85 9.33
N ASN A 53 -6.00 18.83 8.93
CA ASN A 53 -6.52 17.51 8.62
C ASN A 53 -5.55 16.42 9.11
N LEU A 54 -6.10 15.37 9.72
CA LEU A 54 -5.38 14.20 10.21
C LEU A 54 -5.97 12.96 9.55
N ASN A 55 -5.16 12.14 8.89
CA ASN A 55 -5.61 10.87 8.31
C ASN A 55 -4.83 9.71 8.90
N PHE A 56 -5.54 8.60 9.11
CA PHE A 56 -5.00 7.30 9.45
C PHE A 56 -5.35 6.31 8.34
N SER A 57 -4.42 5.45 7.98
CA SER A 57 -4.65 4.36 7.03
C SER A 57 -4.04 3.06 7.55
N TYR A 58 -4.74 1.97 7.32
CA TYR A 58 -4.25 0.62 7.51
C TYR A 58 -4.47 -0.15 6.22
N MET A 59 -3.43 -0.80 5.72
CA MET A 59 -3.49 -1.60 4.51
C MET A 59 -2.86 -2.96 4.77
N TRP A 60 -3.48 -4.00 4.22
CA TRP A 60 -2.95 -5.34 4.22
C TRP A 60 -2.65 -5.74 2.79
N GLU A 61 -1.39 -6.06 2.52
CA GLU A 61 -0.91 -6.61 1.26
C GLU A 61 -0.91 -8.14 1.34
N PHE A 62 -1.43 -8.77 0.29
CA PHE A 62 -1.50 -10.22 0.15
C PHE A 62 -1.21 -10.62 -1.30
N ARG A 63 -0.72 -11.85 -1.49
CA ARG A 63 -0.22 -12.39 -2.77
C ARG A 63 1.11 -11.78 -3.25
N ALA A 64 1.91 -11.21 -2.35
CA ALA A 64 3.28 -10.86 -2.68
C ALA A 64 4.18 -12.09 -2.51
N GLU A 65 4.35 -12.90 -3.56
CA GLU A 65 5.26 -14.07 -3.48
C GLU A 65 6.75 -13.68 -3.65
N ALA A 66 7.02 -12.52 -4.27
CA ALA A 66 8.38 -11.99 -4.46
C ALA A 66 8.77 -10.87 -3.45
N ARG A 67 7.87 -10.47 -2.54
CA ARG A 67 8.13 -9.47 -1.48
C ARG A 67 7.54 -9.93 -0.15
N PHE A 68 7.84 -9.25 0.94
CA PHE A 68 7.20 -9.55 2.22
C PHE A 68 5.71 -9.14 2.14
N ASP A 69 4.80 -10.12 2.16
CA ASP A 69 3.40 -9.91 2.56
C ASP A 69 3.38 -9.17 3.91
N GLY A 70 2.54 -8.14 4.06
CA GLY A 70 2.68 -7.25 5.20
C GLY A 70 1.53 -6.29 5.45
N GLU A 71 1.59 -5.69 6.64
CA GLU A 71 0.67 -4.67 7.10
C GLU A 71 1.35 -3.30 7.04
N TRP A 72 0.69 -2.33 6.43
CA TRP A 72 1.14 -0.95 6.39
C TRP A 72 0.21 -0.06 7.20
N LEU A 73 0.78 0.66 8.16
CA LEU A 73 0.12 1.70 8.95
C LEU A 73 0.65 3.06 8.51
N GLY A 74 -0.25 3.95 8.12
CA GLY A 74 0.05 5.31 7.70
C GLY A 74 -0.66 6.33 8.58
N MET A 75 0.04 7.41 8.92
CA MET A 75 -0.54 8.59 9.54
C MET A 75 -0.03 9.84 8.81
N SER A 76 -0.93 10.74 8.45
CA SER A 76 -0.58 12.03 7.83
C SER A 76 -1.26 13.17 8.57
N LEU A 77 -0.50 14.22 8.86
CA LEU A 77 -1.03 15.49 9.38
C LEU A 77 -0.75 16.59 8.36
N ALA A 78 -1.79 17.32 7.98
CA ALA A 78 -1.68 18.50 7.13
C ALA A 78 -2.25 19.72 7.85
N LYS A 79 -1.55 20.85 7.76
CA LYS A 79 -1.99 22.14 8.34
C LYS A 79 -1.82 23.22 7.28
N GLY A 80 -2.94 23.85 6.91
CA GLY A 80 -2.93 25.05 6.08
C GLY A 80 -2.53 26.29 6.87
N PHE A 81 -1.91 27.25 6.17
CA PHE A 81 -1.58 28.58 6.67
C PHE A 81 -2.76 29.56 6.41
#